data_AF-A0A9D9U8H6-F1
#
_entry.id   AF-A0A9D9U8H6-F1
#
_cell.length_a   1.000
_cell.length_b   1.000
_cell.length_c   1.000
_cell.angle_alpha   90.00
_cell.angle_beta   90.00
_cell.angle_gamma   90.00
#
_symmetry.space_group_name_H-M   'P 1'
#
loop_
_entity.id
_entity.type
_entity.pdbx_description
1 polymer ?
#
loop_
_entity_poly.entity_id
_entity_poly.type
_entity_poly.pdbx_seq_one_letter_code
_entity_poly.pdbx_strand_id
1 'polypeptide(L)'
;MINDNLIRSLGDQLGRFIGDSAAREDMQKSLNTIVQGVFARLDLVTREQFDAQLETLERTREQLARLEDELSRLQEQLAELERARE
;
A
#
# COMPACT_ATOMS: atom_id res chain seq x y z
N MET A 1 0.10 -4.96 -1.96
CA MET A 1 0.73 -6.24 -2.36
C MET A 1 -0.18 -6.95 -3.35
N ILE A 2 0.32 -7.33 -4.52
CA ILE A 2 -0.48 -8.08 -5.50
C ILE A 2 -0.52 -9.54 -5.04
N ASN A 3 -1.71 -10.12 -4.99
CA ASN A 3 -1.94 -11.47 -4.46
C ASN A 3 -1.78 -12.51 -5.59
N ASP A 4 -0.89 -13.48 -5.42
CA ASP A 4 -0.70 -14.59 -6.38
C ASP A 4 -2.00 -15.36 -6.68
N ASN A 5 -2.95 -15.35 -5.75
CA ASN A 5 -4.25 -15.98 -5.94
C ASN A 5 -5.16 -15.21 -6.92
N LEU A 6 -5.01 -13.88 -7.04
CA LEU A 6 -5.74 -13.08 -8.03
C LEU A 6 -5.30 -13.43 -9.45
N ILE A 7 -3.99 -13.54 -9.67
CA ILE A 7 -3.41 -13.94 -10.97
C ILE A 7 -3.86 -15.34 -11.36
N ARG A 8 -3.79 -16.30 -10.42
CA ARG A 8 -4.23 -17.68 -10.68
C ARG A 8 -5.71 -17.74 -11.02
N SER A 9 -6.55 -17.02 -10.27
CA SER A 9 -7.99 -16.98 -10.52
C SER A 9 -8.36 -16.36 -11.88
N LEU A 10 -7.59 -15.36 -12.35
CA LEU A 10 -7.74 -14.78 -13.69
C LEU A 10 -7.33 -15.77 -14.79
N GLY A 11 -6.21 -16.48 -14.61
CA GLY A 11 -5.78 -17.54 -15.52
C GLY A 11 -6.83 -18.66 -15.61
N ASP A 12 -7.38 -19.07 -14.47
CA ASP A 12 -8.43 -20.09 -14.41
C ASP A 12 -9.75 -19.61 -15.04
N GLN A 13 -10.11 -18.34 -14.84
CA GLN A 13 -11.29 -17.73 -15.46
C GLN A 13 -11.18 -17.68 -16.98
N LEU A 14 -10.02 -17.27 -17.52
CA LEU A 14 -9.76 -17.24 -18.96
C LEU A 14 -9.68 -18.66 -19.55
N GLY A 15 -9.04 -19.59 -18.85
CA GLY A 15 -8.93 -20.99 -19.27
C GLY A 15 -10.25 -21.73 -19.36
N ARG A 16 -11.31 -21.28 -18.65
CA ARG A 16 -12.66 -21.85 -18.76
C ARG A 16 -13.38 -21.53 -20.08
N PHE A 17 -12.94 -20.50 -20.81
CA PHE A 17 -13.49 -20.17 -22.13
C PHE A 17 -12.80 -20.93 -23.27
N ILE A 18 -11.75 -21.71 -22.98
CA ILE A 18 -11.05 -22.56 -23.93
C ILE A 18 -11.44 -24.02 -23.70
N GLY A 19 -12.09 -24.63 -24.70
CA GLY A 19 -12.63 -25.99 -24.61
C GLY A 19 -11.61 -27.12 -24.75
N ASP A 20 -10.42 -26.84 -25.30
CA ASP A 20 -9.36 -27.83 -25.46
C ASP A 20 -8.35 -27.75 -24.31
N SER A 21 -8.16 -28.86 -23.61
CA SER A 21 -7.26 -28.99 -22.46
C SER A 21 -5.80 -28.68 -22.78
N ALA A 22 -5.33 -29.01 -24.00
CA ALA A 22 -3.96 -28.72 -24.42
C ALA A 22 -3.75 -27.22 -24.66
N ALA A 23 -4.68 -26.58 -25.37
CA ALA A 23 -4.67 -25.14 -25.60
C ALA A 23 -4.81 -24.33 -24.30
N ARG A 24 -5.51 -24.86 -23.31
CA ARG A 24 -5.64 -24.25 -21.97
C ARG A 24 -4.30 -24.24 -21.22
N GLU A 25 -3.56 -25.34 -21.24
CA GLU A 25 -2.26 -25.42 -20.55
C GLU A 25 -1.22 -24.47 -21.16
N ASP A 26 -1.16 -24.39 -22.49
CA ASP A 26 -0.24 -23.51 -23.21
C ASP A 26 -0.59 -22.02 -23.00
N MET A 27 -1.88 -21.69 -22.95
CA MET A 27 -2.31 -20.34 -22.60
C MET A 27 -1.97 -20.00 -21.16
N GLN A 28 -2.16 -20.92 -20.21
CA GLN A 28 -1.78 -20.71 -18.81
C GLN A 28 -0.28 -20.38 -18.67
N LYS A 29 0.59 -21.11 -19.39
CA LYS A 29 2.05 -20.86 -19.40
C LYS A 29 2.40 -19.50 -20.02
N SER A 30 1.73 -19.14 -21.11
CA SER A 30 1.92 -17.85 -21.78
C SER A 30 1.47 -16.68 -20.90
N LEU A 31 0.31 -16.80 -20.25
CA LEU A 31 -0.21 -15.81 -19.31
C LEU A 31 0.71 -15.65 -18.10
N ASN A 32 1.22 -16.75 -17.52
CA ASN A 32 2.20 -16.68 -16.44
C ASN A 32 3.47 -15.93 -16.84
N THR A 33 4.01 -16.19 -18.03
CA THR A 33 5.19 -15.50 -18.55
C THR A 33 4.94 -14.00 -18.76
N ILE A 34 3.78 -13.64 -19.32
CA ILE A 34 3.39 -12.23 -19.51
C ILE A 34 3.25 -11.53 -18.16
N VAL A 35 2.56 -12.15 -17.20
CA VAL A 35 2.38 -11.60 -15.86
C VAL A 35 3.71 -11.39 -15.14
N GLN A 36 4.61 -12.38 -15.20
CA GLN A 36 5.96 -12.25 -14.64
C GLN A 36 6.75 -11.12 -15.31
N GLY A 37 6.66 -10.99 -16.64
CA GLY A 37 7.29 -9.90 -17.38
C GLY A 37 6.72 -8.51 -17.07
N VAL A 38 5.41 -8.40 -16.82
CA VAL A 38 4.77 -7.17 -16.38
C VAL A 38 5.17 -6.82 -14.94
N PHE A 39 5.22 -7.80 -14.04
CA PHE A 39 5.68 -7.57 -12.67
C PHE A 39 7.15 -7.15 -12.58
N ALA A 40 8.02 -7.67 -13.45
CA ALA A 40 9.41 -7.22 -13.54
C ALA A 40 9.55 -5.77 -14.05
N ARG A 41 8.53 -5.23 -14.72
CA ARG A 41 8.51 -3.85 -15.23
C ARG A 41 7.77 -2.87 -14.32
N LEU A 42 6.98 -3.35 -13.37
CA LEU A 42 6.35 -2.52 -12.36
C LEU A 42 7.34 -2.26 -11.23
N ASP A 43 7.42 -1.03 -10.75
CA ASP A 43 8.21 -0.68 -9.56
C ASP A 43 7.49 -1.20 -8.31
N LEU A 44 7.53 -2.52 -8.13
CA LEU A 44 6.82 -3.22 -7.08
C LEU A 44 7.52 -2.97 -5.75
N VAL A 45 6.85 -2.24 -4.87
CA VAL A 45 7.27 -2.11 -3.47
C VAL A 45 7.07 -3.46 -2.79
N THR A 46 8.14 -3.98 -2.18
CA THR A 46 8.07 -5.25 -1.44
C THR A 46 7.19 -5.10 -0.21
N ARG A 47 6.66 -6.21 0.31
CA ARG A 47 5.87 -6.16 1.54
C ARG A 47 6.66 -5.56 2.71
N GLU A 48 7.93 -5.92 2.84
CA GLU A 48 8.81 -5.38 3.88
C GLU A 48 9.00 -3.87 3.76
N GLN A 49 9.17 -3.35 2.54
CA GLN A 49 9.26 -1.91 2.29
C GLN A 49 7.95 -1.18 2.62
N PHE A 50 6.81 -1.79 2.29
CA PHE A 50 5.50 -1.24 2.65
C PHE A 50 5.31 -1.19 4.16
N ASP A 51 5.64 -2.28 4.86
CA ASP A 51 5.51 -2.36 6.31
C ASP A 51 6.45 -1.34 7.00
N ALA A 52 7.67 -1.14 6.49
CA ALA A 52 8.59 -0.11 6.98
C ALA A 52 8.09 1.33 6.75
N GLN A 53 7.42 1.59 5.62
CA GLN A 53 6.76 2.88 5.38
C GLN A 53 5.57 3.09 6.32
N LEU A 54 4.82 2.03 6.61
CA LEU A 54 3.70 2.08 7.55
C LEU A 54 4.19 2.44 8.96
N GLU A 55 5.25 1.80 9.44
CA GLU A 55 5.87 2.12 10.74
C GLU A 55 6.34 3.58 10.79
N THR A 56 6.98 4.05 9.71
CA THR A 56 7.41 5.46 9.61
C THR A 56 6.21 6.40 9.71
N LEU A 57 5.12 6.10 9.00
CA LEU A 57 3.90 6.88 9.02
C LEU A 57 3.24 6.91 10.41
N GLU A 58 3.22 5.78 11.12
CA GLU A 58 2.71 5.70 12.48
C GLU A 58 3.52 6.60 13.42
N ARG A 59 4.86 6.51 13.36
CA ARG A 59 5.75 7.36 14.15
C ARG A 59 5.59 8.84 13.84
N THR A 60 5.42 9.21 12.57
CA THR A 60 5.16 10.60 12.18
C THR A 60 3.82 11.08 12.72
N ARG A 61 2.77 10.24 12.71
CA ARG A 61 1.46 10.59 13.31
C ARG A 61 1.57 10.83 14.81
N GLU A 62 2.30 9.99 15.52
CA GLU A 62 2.53 10.18 16.96
C GLU A 62 3.29 11.48 17.25
N GLN A 63 4.33 11.78 16.48
CA GLN A 63 5.07 13.03 16.62
C GLN A 63 4.20 14.25 16.31
N LEU A 64 3.38 14.17 15.26
CA LEU A 64 2.46 15.24 14.89
C LEU A 64 1.47 15.52 16.02
N ALA A 65 0.85 14.48 16.58
CA ALA A 65 -0.11 14.64 17.69
C ALA A 65 0.52 15.29 18.93
N ARG A 66 1.78 14.98 19.24
CA ARG A 66 2.50 15.63 20.35
C ARG A 66 2.76 17.11 20.08
N LEU A 67 3.17 17.45 18.87
CA LEU A 67 3.42 18.84 18.48
C LEU A 67 2.12 19.66 18.46
N GLU A 68 1.00 19.06 18.05
CA GLU A 68 -0.31 19.68 18.12
C GLU A 68 -0.73 19.98 19.58
N ASP A 69 -0.51 19.04 20.52
CA ASP A 69 -0.78 19.28 21.95
C ASP A 69 0.11 20.39 22.53
N GLU A 70 1.41 20.36 22.21
CA GLU A 70 2.35 21.39 22.67
C GLU A 70 1.98 22.77 22.12
N LEU A 71 1.62 22.85 20.83
CA LEU A 71 1.17 24.09 20.22
C LEU A 71 -0.11 24.62 20.88
N SER A 72 -1.08 23.74 21.18
CA SER A 72 -2.32 24.14 21.88
C SER A 72 -2.01 24.73 23.26
N ARG A 73 -1.14 24.08 24.04
CA ARG A 73 -0.74 24.60 25.36
C ARG A 73 -0.04 25.95 25.27
N LEU A 74 0.85 26.13 24.30
CA LEU A 74 1.54 27.41 24.09
C LEU A 74 0.56 28.52 23.68
N GLN A 75 -0.43 28.19 22.84
CA GLN A 75 -1.48 29.13 22.44
C GLN A 75 -2.35 29.54 23.64
N GLU A 76 -2.70 28.61 24.53
CA GLU A 76 -3.42 28.90 25.77
C GLU A 76 -2.61 29.81 26.70
N GLN A 77 -1.34 29.49 26.93
CA GLN A 77 -0.45 30.32 27.75
C GLN A 77 -0.29 31.74 27.20
N LEU A 78 -0.17 31.88 25.87
CA LEU A 78 -0.08 33.19 25.24
C LEU A 78 -1.38 33.99 25.46
N ALA A 79 -2.54 33.36 25.29
CA ALA A 79 -3.82 34.01 25.52
C ALA A 79 -4.01 34.43 26.99
N GLU A 80 -3.53 33.63 27.95
CA GLU A 80 -3.53 33.99 29.37
C GLU A 80 -2.63 35.20 29.67
N LEU A 81 -1.43 35.24 29.08
CA LEU A 81 -0.50 36.37 29.22
C LEU A 81 -1.06 37.66 28.63
N GLU A 82 -1.74 37.58 27.48
CA GLU A 82 -2.40 38.74 26.87
C GLU A 82 -3.52 39.27 27.77
N ARG A 83 -4.37 38.38 28.31
CA ARG A 83 -5.43 38.78 29.26
C ARG A 83 -4.90 39.35 30.57
N ALA A 84 -3.74 38.89 31.05
CA ALA A 84 -3.13 39.42 32.27
C ALA A 84 -2.49 40.81 32.07
N ARG A 85 -2.30 41.22 30.80
CA ARG A 85 -1.70 42.51 30.43
C ARG A 85 -2.73 43.60 30.18
N GLU A 86 -3.98 43.22 29.88
CA GLU A 86 -5.15 44.10 29.79
C GLU A 86 -5.71 44.48 31.17
#